data_AF-A0A2V8MLL5-F1
#
_entry.id   AF-A0A2V8MLL5-F1
#
_cell.length_a   1.000
_cell.length_b   1.000
_cell.length_c   1.000
_cell.angle_alpha   90.00
_cell.angle_beta   90.00
_cell.angle_gamma   90.00
#
_symmetry.space_group_name_H-M   'P 1'
#
loop_
_entity.id
_entity.type
_entity.pdbx_description
1 polymer ?
#
loop_
_entity_poly.entity_id
_entity_poly.type
_entity_poly.pdbx_seq_one_letter_code
_entity_poly.pdbx_strand_id
1 'polypeptide(L)'
;ALIYSNSGQPDRALPLLEQAMRTDPENEAVYANAANYYARRREWKQALQYYDRALQINPASPVAAVERGRIYLEQGQTDEAVDNLSRALEVDPHSFEAYMLLSSAYEKMGHVKEAIASAEEAQRVRSDAPEVKATIDRLNSRQKSSK
;
A
#
# COMPACT_ATOMS: atom_id res chain seq x y z
N ALA A 1 -21.16 7.37 -7.99
CA ALA A 1 -20.87 6.16 -7.20
C ALA A 1 -21.21 4.93 -8.04
N LEU A 2 -20.23 4.23 -8.59
CA LEU A 2 -20.37 2.82 -8.96
C LEU A 2 -19.01 2.13 -8.82
N ILE A 3 -19.04 1.07 -8.03
CA ILE A 3 -17.95 0.22 -7.56
C ILE A 3 -17.56 -0.71 -8.71
N TYR A 4 -16.37 -0.56 -9.28
CA TYR A 4 -15.76 -1.55 -10.19
C TYR A 4 -14.95 -2.58 -9.41
N SER A 5 -15.54 -3.10 -8.34
CA SER A 5 -14.98 -4.24 -7.62
C SER A 5 -15.65 -5.51 -8.10
N ASN A 6 -14.84 -6.40 -8.67
CA ASN A 6 -14.97 -7.85 -8.53
C ASN A 6 -15.78 -8.68 -9.55
N SER A 7 -15.70 -8.39 -10.86
CA SER A 7 -16.20 -9.35 -11.87
C SER A 7 -15.39 -9.37 -13.16
N GLY A 8 -14.31 -10.16 -13.19
CA GLY A 8 -13.86 -10.97 -14.35
C GLY A 8 -13.70 -10.35 -15.75
N GLN A 9 -13.79 -9.04 -15.95
CA GLN A 9 -13.61 -8.37 -17.24
C GLN A 9 -12.54 -7.28 -17.14
N PRO A 10 -11.27 -7.64 -16.91
CA PRO A 10 -10.17 -6.67 -16.90
C PRO A 10 -10.09 -5.88 -18.22
N ASP A 11 -10.51 -6.43 -19.35
CA ASP A 11 -10.32 -5.79 -20.65
C ASP A 11 -11.29 -4.62 -20.94
N ARG A 12 -12.34 -4.42 -20.14
CA ARG A 12 -13.28 -3.29 -20.29
C ARG A 12 -13.01 -2.10 -19.38
N ALA A 13 -12.14 -2.25 -18.38
CA ALA A 13 -11.88 -1.18 -17.42
C ALA A 13 -11.10 -0.03 -18.05
N LEU A 14 -10.12 -0.33 -18.91
CA LEU A 14 -9.21 0.68 -19.44
C LEU A 14 -9.91 1.73 -20.32
N PRO A 15 -10.77 1.37 -21.31
CA PRO A 15 -11.47 2.38 -22.11
C PRO A 15 -12.37 3.32 -21.28
N LEU A 16 -12.98 2.79 -20.21
CA LEU A 16 -13.81 3.57 -19.30
C LEU A 16 -12.98 4.52 -18.45
N LEU A 17 -11.82 4.06 -17.96
CA LEU A 17 -10.88 4.90 -17.22
C LEU A 17 -10.30 6.00 -18.11
N GLU A 18 -9.93 5.69 -19.36
CA GLU A 18 -9.46 6.69 -20.31
C GLU A 18 -10.54 7.73 -20.64
N GLN A 19 -11.79 7.32 -20.79
CA GLN A 19 -12.91 8.25 -20.97
C GLN A 19 -13.12 9.12 -19.73
N ALA A 20 -13.03 8.54 -18.53
CA ALA A 20 -13.15 9.27 -17.28
C ALA A 20 -12.02 10.30 -17.13
N MET A 21 -10.77 9.94 -17.48
CA MET A 21 -9.63 10.88 -17.48
C MET A 21 -9.82 12.03 -18.46
N ARG A 22 -10.45 11.81 -19.62
CA ARG A 22 -10.77 12.88 -20.57
C ARG A 22 -11.90 13.79 -20.07
N THR A 23 -12.85 13.23 -19.33
CA THR A 23 -14.02 13.96 -18.84
C THR A 23 -13.70 14.78 -17.60
N ASP A 24 -12.86 14.24 -16.72
CA ASP A 24 -12.44 14.86 -15.47
C ASP A 24 -10.94 14.58 -15.20
N PRO A 25 -10.03 15.38 -15.80
CA PRO A 25 -8.58 15.18 -15.71
C PRO A 25 -7.96 15.44 -14.34
N GLU A 26 -8.73 15.99 -13.41
CA GLU A 26 -8.32 16.30 -12.03
C GLU A 26 -9.02 15.38 -11.02
N ASN A 27 -9.59 14.27 -11.49
CA ASN A 27 -10.18 13.25 -10.63
C ASN A 27 -9.13 12.25 -10.16
N GLU A 28 -8.58 12.46 -8.95
CA GLU A 28 -7.58 11.56 -8.37
C GLU A 28 -8.03 10.09 -8.39
N ALA A 29 -9.30 9.81 -8.06
CA ALA A 29 -9.80 8.45 -7.96
C ALA A 29 -9.75 7.70 -9.31
N VAL A 30 -9.89 8.39 -10.43
CA VAL A 30 -9.77 7.78 -11.77
C VAL A 30 -8.34 7.29 -12.01
N TYR A 31 -7.34 8.11 -11.65
CA TYR A 31 -5.93 7.73 -11.76
C TYR A 31 -5.56 6.62 -10.76
N ALA A 32 -6.05 6.68 -9.53
CA ALA A 32 -5.87 5.61 -8.54
C ALA A 32 -6.50 4.28 -9.01
N ASN A 33 -7.67 4.32 -9.66
CA ASN A 33 -8.31 3.12 -10.22
C ASN A 33 -7.54 2.55 -11.42
N ALA A 34 -6.98 3.41 -12.29
CA ALA A 34 -6.09 2.96 -13.37
C ALA A 34 -4.79 2.35 -12.82
N ALA A 35 -4.21 2.97 -11.79
CA ALA A 35 -3.04 2.42 -11.11
C ALA A 35 -3.33 1.02 -10.53
N ASN A 36 -4.45 0.87 -9.83
CA ASN A 36 -4.93 -0.41 -9.31
C ASN A 36 -5.13 -1.47 -10.42
N TYR A 37 -5.66 -1.06 -11.57
CA TYR A 37 -5.82 -1.93 -12.73
C TYR A 37 -4.48 -2.54 -13.17
N TYR A 38 -3.45 -1.71 -13.33
CA TYR A 38 -2.10 -2.16 -13.71
C TYR A 38 -1.40 -2.93 -12.58
N ALA A 39 -1.60 -2.51 -11.32
CA ALA A 39 -1.01 -3.17 -10.15
C ALA A 39 -1.49 -4.62 -10.02
N ARG A 40 -2.79 -4.89 -10.23
CA ARG A 40 -3.34 -6.26 -10.22
C ARG A 40 -2.73 -7.17 -11.30
N ARG A 41 -2.23 -6.58 -12.39
CA ARG A 41 -1.56 -7.27 -13.50
C ARG A 41 -0.04 -7.33 -13.34
N ARG A 42 0.49 -6.82 -12.22
CA ARG A 42 1.93 -6.68 -11.97
C ARG A 42 2.66 -5.81 -12.99
N GLU A 43 1.93 -4.92 -13.66
CA GLU A 43 2.48 -3.93 -14.58
C GLU A 43 2.95 -2.70 -13.79
N TRP A 44 3.99 -2.90 -12.98
CA TRP A 44 4.41 -1.96 -11.93
C TRP A 44 4.75 -0.56 -12.44
N LYS A 45 5.41 -0.48 -13.60
CA LYS A 45 5.78 0.81 -14.20
C LYS A 45 4.54 1.67 -14.49
N GLN A 46 3.53 1.08 -15.13
CA GLN A 46 2.26 1.77 -15.42
C GLN A 46 1.53 2.11 -14.12
N ALA A 47 1.46 1.15 -13.18
CA ALA A 47 0.79 1.37 -11.90
C ALA A 47 1.39 2.57 -11.13
N LEU A 48 2.71 2.63 -11.02
CA LEU A 48 3.40 3.74 -10.36
C LEU A 48 3.17 5.07 -11.09
N GLN A 49 3.21 5.11 -12.42
CA GLN A 49 2.91 6.34 -13.17
C GLN A 49 1.50 6.89 -12.88
N TYR A 50 0.51 6.01 -12.81
CA TYR A 50 -0.85 6.42 -12.50
C TYR A 50 -1.03 6.81 -11.02
N TYR A 51 -0.36 6.13 -10.09
CA TYR A 51 -0.35 6.57 -8.68
C TYR A 51 0.39 7.90 -8.49
N ASP A 52 1.45 8.16 -9.25
CA ASP A 52 2.16 9.45 -9.22
C ASP A 52 1.22 10.57 -9.67
N ARG A 53 0.43 10.35 -10.73
CA ARG A 53 -0.57 11.32 -11.18
C ARG A 53 -1.69 11.50 -10.15
N ALA A 54 -2.15 10.42 -9.51
CA ALA A 54 -3.12 10.48 -8.42
C ALA A 54 -2.59 11.36 -7.26
N LEU A 55 -1.34 11.15 -6.83
CA LEU A 55 -0.70 11.93 -5.77
C LEU A 55 -0.34 13.36 -6.17
N GLN A 56 -0.14 13.65 -7.46
CA GLN A 56 -0.01 15.03 -7.95
C GLN A 56 -1.31 15.81 -7.79
N ILE A 57 -2.45 15.15 -8.01
CA ILE A 57 -3.78 15.75 -7.87
C ILE A 57 -4.16 15.86 -6.39
N ASN A 58 -3.97 14.79 -5.62
CA ASN A 58 -4.18 14.78 -4.17
C ASN A 58 -2.96 14.18 -3.44
N PRO A 59 -2.03 15.03 -2.97
CA PRO A 59 -0.85 14.57 -2.23
C PRO A 59 -1.17 13.83 -0.93
N ALA A 60 -2.37 14.02 -0.38
CA ALA A 60 -2.86 13.39 0.83
C ALA A 60 -3.79 12.20 0.54
N SER A 61 -3.56 11.46 -0.55
CA SER A 61 -4.29 10.20 -0.81
C SER A 61 -3.62 9.04 -0.08
N PRO A 62 -4.18 8.55 1.06
CA PRO A 62 -3.58 7.45 1.79
C PRO A 62 -3.60 6.15 0.97
N VAL A 63 -4.63 5.95 0.14
CA VAL A 63 -4.75 4.77 -0.72
C VAL A 63 -3.62 4.72 -1.76
N ALA A 64 -3.37 5.83 -2.46
CA ALA A 64 -2.31 5.88 -3.46
C ALA A 64 -0.92 5.70 -2.82
N ALA A 65 -0.70 6.28 -1.64
CA ALA A 65 0.55 6.13 -0.89
C ALA A 65 0.76 4.68 -0.41
N VAL A 66 -0.25 4.03 0.18
CA VAL A 66 -0.18 2.61 0.60
C VAL A 66 0.14 1.69 -0.57
N GLU A 67 -0.55 1.86 -1.69
CA GLU A 67 -0.37 0.97 -2.85
C GLU A 67 0.99 1.19 -3.55
N ARG A 68 1.51 2.42 -3.62
CA ARG A 68 2.90 2.65 -4.04
C ARG A 68 3.88 1.96 -3.10
N GLY A 69 3.68 2.11 -1.79
CA GLY A 69 4.49 1.44 -0.77
C GLY A 69 4.51 -0.08 -0.95
N ARG A 70 3.34 -0.68 -1.21
CA ARG A 70 3.22 -2.11 -1.52
C ARG A 70 4.00 -2.50 -2.78
N ILE A 71 3.86 -1.73 -3.87
CA ILE A 71 4.57 -2.03 -5.12
C ILE A 71 6.09 -1.97 -4.91
N TYR A 72 6.59 -0.93 -4.23
CA TYR A 72 8.01 -0.84 -3.91
C TYR A 72 8.50 -2.01 -3.06
N LEU A 73 7.70 -2.43 -2.07
CA LEU A 73 8.01 -3.59 -1.23
C LEU A 73 8.09 -4.90 -2.04
N GLU A 74 7.18 -5.10 -3.00
CA GLU A 74 7.19 -6.23 -3.94
C GLU A 74 8.39 -6.19 -4.89
N GLN A 75 8.85 -4.99 -5.26
CA GLN A 75 10.06 -4.78 -6.07
C GLN A 75 11.36 -4.87 -5.26
N GLY A 76 11.28 -5.03 -3.93
CA GLY A 76 12.45 -5.06 -3.04
C GLY A 76 13.05 -3.68 -2.73
N GLN A 77 12.38 -2.61 -3.14
CA GLN A 77 12.73 -1.20 -2.88
C GLN A 77 12.20 -0.80 -1.50
N THR A 78 12.85 -1.29 -0.45
CA THR A 78 12.34 -1.17 0.92
C THR A 78 12.34 0.25 1.47
N ASP A 79 13.31 1.08 1.08
CA ASP A 79 13.40 2.47 1.54
C ASP A 79 12.24 3.31 0.98
N GLU A 80 11.96 3.17 -0.31
CA GLU A 80 10.82 3.82 -0.97
C GLU A 80 9.48 3.30 -0.44
N ALA A 81 9.42 2.01 -0.07
CA ALA A 81 8.25 1.45 0.59
C ALA A 81 7.99 2.14 1.94
N VAL A 82 9.03 2.26 2.78
CA VAL A 82 8.93 2.94 4.09
C VAL A 82 8.48 4.39 3.93
N ASP A 83 9.10 5.17 3.03
CA ASP A 83 8.73 6.58 2.81
C ASP A 83 7.26 6.76 2.43
N ASN A 84 6.76 5.93 1.50
CA ASN A 84 5.36 6.00 1.07
C ASN A 84 4.39 5.55 2.18
N LEU A 85 4.72 4.50 2.93
CA LEU A 85 3.87 3.98 4.00
C LEU A 85 3.83 4.94 5.20
N SER A 86 4.96 5.56 5.53
CA SER A 86 5.03 6.61 6.57
C SER A 86 4.16 7.81 6.19
N ARG A 87 4.23 8.30 4.95
CA ARG A 87 3.32 9.36 4.48
C ARG A 87 1.85 8.95 4.53
N ALA A 88 1.53 7.70 4.18
CA ALA A 88 0.17 7.21 4.31
C ALA A 88 -0.33 7.26 5.75
N LEU A 89 0.53 6.92 6.72
CA LEU A 89 0.22 6.95 8.15
C LEU A 89 0.19 8.37 8.74
N GLU A 90 0.90 9.33 8.17
CA GLU A 90 0.75 10.75 8.53
C GLU A 90 -0.65 11.27 8.19
N VAL A 91 -1.25 10.77 7.11
CA VAL A 91 -2.60 11.16 6.65
C VAL A 91 -3.68 10.32 7.33
N ASP A 92 -3.50 9.00 7.40
CA ASP A 92 -4.40 8.05 8.07
C ASP A 92 -3.63 7.20 9.09
N PRO A 93 -3.56 7.67 10.35
CA PRO A 93 -2.89 6.95 11.43
C PRO A 93 -3.56 5.63 11.84
N HIS A 94 -4.74 5.31 11.31
CA HIS A 94 -5.50 4.10 11.62
C HIS A 94 -5.46 3.08 10.48
N SER A 95 -4.55 3.24 9.52
CA SER A 95 -4.39 2.29 8.43
C SER A 95 -3.69 1.02 8.89
N PHE A 96 -4.49 -0.01 9.19
CA PHE A 96 -4.02 -1.36 9.51
C PHE A 96 -3.03 -1.89 8.45
N GLU A 97 -3.39 -1.70 7.17
CA GLU A 97 -2.60 -2.20 6.07
C GLU A 97 -1.25 -1.50 5.94
N ALA A 98 -1.20 -0.18 6.15
CA ALA A 98 0.04 0.56 6.11
C ALA A 98 1.02 0.07 7.20
N TYR A 99 0.54 -0.15 8.43
CA TYR A 99 1.37 -0.70 9.51
C TYR A 99 1.87 -2.12 9.21
N MET A 100 1.04 -2.98 8.64
CA MET A 100 1.46 -4.34 8.28
C MET A 100 2.52 -4.36 7.17
N LEU A 101 2.35 -3.51 6.15
CA LEU A 101 3.36 -3.35 5.09
C LEU A 101 4.65 -2.75 5.64
N LEU A 102 4.56 -1.79 6.57
CA LEU A 102 5.71 -1.16 7.20
C LEU A 102 6.49 -2.15 8.07
N SER A 103 5.77 -3.00 8.83
CA SER A 103 6.37 -4.12 9.56
C SER A 103 7.15 -5.04 8.62
N SER A 104 6.58 -5.37 7.46
CA SER A 104 7.23 -6.23 6.46
C SER A 104 8.46 -5.55 5.82
N ALA A 105 8.37 -4.25 5.54
CA ALA A 105 9.48 -3.46 5.01
C ALA A 105 10.67 -3.43 5.99
N TYR A 106 10.43 -3.07 7.25
CA TYR A 106 11.48 -3.07 8.27
C TYR A 106 12.05 -4.46 8.52
N GLU A 107 11.23 -5.51 8.47
CA GLU A 107 11.75 -6.86 8.60
C GLU A 107 12.72 -7.22 7.46
N LYS A 108 12.39 -6.87 6.21
CA LYS A 108 13.27 -7.10 5.05
C LYS A 108 14.60 -6.35 5.18
N MET A 109 14.58 -5.18 5.79
CA MET A 109 15.79 -4.40 6.11
C MET A 109 16.58 -4.97 7.29
N GLY A 110 16.05 -5.96 8.02
CA GLY A 110 16.65 -6.47 9.26
C GLY A 110 16.43 -5.57 10.48
N HIS A 111 15.62 -4.52 10.35
CA HIS A 111 15.24 -3.59 11.40
C HIS A 111 14.13 -4.22 12.26
N VAL A 112 14.47 -5.29 12.99
CA VAL A 112 13.49 -6.13 13.68
C VAL A 112 12.72 -5.37 14.77
N LYS A 113 13.33 -4.36 15.42
CA LYS A 113 12.64 -3.56 16.47
C LYS A 113 11.51 -2.72 15.87
N GLU A 114 11.80 -2.04 14.77
CA GLU A 114 10.88 -1.19 14.02
C GLU A 114 9.77 -2.04 13.38
N ALA A 115 10.10 -3.25 12.93
CA ALA A 115 9.12 -4.22 12.46
C ALA A 115 8.12 -4.61 13.56
N ILE A 116 8.61 -4.94 14.76
CA ILE A 116 7.75 -5.28 15.91
C ILE A 116 6.86 -4.09 16.28
N ALA A 117 7.44 -2.89 16.40
CA ALA A 117 6.68 -1.69 16.74
C ALA A 117 5.55 -1.42 15.74
N SER A 118 5.83 -1.56 14.44
CA SER A 118 4.80 -1.38 13.39
C SER A 118 3.70 -2.43 13.50
N ALA A 119 4.04 -3.70 13.77
CA ALA A 119 3.05 -4.76 13.97
C ALA A 119 2.21 -4.55 15.25
N GLU A 120 2.81 -4.00 16.32
CA GLU A 120 2.07 -3.63 17.53
C GLU A 120 1.05 -2.51 17.26
N GLU A 121 1.39 -1.51 16.46
CA GLU A 121 0.42 -0.49 16.03
C GLU A 121 -0.70 -1.11 15.18
N ALA A 122 -0.38 -2.02 14.26
CA ALA A 122 -1.41 -2.77 13.51
C ALA A 122 -2.36 -3.53 14.46
N GLN A 123 -1.84 -4.13 15.54
CA GLN A 123 -2.64 -4.81 16.56
C GLN A 123 -3.53 -3.86 17.35
N ARG A 124 -3.07 -2.62 17.62
CA ARG A 124 -3.90 -1.60 18.29
C ARG A 124 -5.04 -1.15 17.40
N VAL A 125 -4.80 -0.97 16.10
CA VAL A 125 -5.83 -0.64 15.10
C VAL A 125 -6.84 -1.78 14.98
N ARG A 126 -6.37 -3.03 14.93
CA ARG A 126 -7.22 -4.22 14.80
C ARG A 126 -6.76 -5.32 15.76
N SER A 127 -7.40 -5.36 16.92
CA SER A 127 -7.05 -6.31 18.00
C SER A 127 -7.42 -7.76 17.70
N ASP A 128 -8.35 -8.00 16.78
CA ASP A 128 -8.87 -9.31 16.39
C ASP A 128 -8.19 -9.90 15.14
N ALA A 129 -6.94 -9.51 14.88
CA ALA A 129 -6.15 -9.97 13.74
C ALA A 129 -5.09 -11.02 14.15
N PRO A 130 -5.38 -12.33 14.08
CA PRO A 130 -4.45 -13.38 14.54
C PRO A 130 -3.11 -13.38 13.78
N GLU A 131 -3.12 -12.96 12.51
CA GLU A 131 -1.92 -12.83 11.68
C GLU A 131 -0.91 -11.81 12.23
N VAL A 132 -1.39 -10.76 12.92
CA VAL A 132 -0.53 -9.75 13.54
C VAL A 132 0.19 -10.35 14.75
N LYS A 133 -0.55 -11.06 15.60
CA LYS A 133 0.02 -11.75 16.76
C LYS A 133 1.10 -12.75 16.33
N ALA A 134 0.80 -13.56 15.31
CA ALA A 134 1.78 -14.51 14.76
C ALA A 134 3.04 -13.79 14.21
N THR A 135 2.87 -12.61 13.61
CA THR A 135 3.98 -11.77 13.14
C THR A 135 4.84 -11.27 14.30
N ILE A 136 4.23 -10.72 15.35
CA ILE A 136 4.93 -10.24 16.54
C ILE A 136 5.71 -11.38 17.22
N ASP A 137 5.08 -12.54 17.44
CA ASP A 137 5.71 -13.69 18.09
C ASP A 137 6.93 -14.19 17.32
N ARG A 138 6.82 -14.25 15.99
CA ARG A 138 7.91 -14.64 15.08
C ARG A 138 9.06 -13.64 15.11
N LEU A 139 8.77 -12.34 15.03
CA LEU A 139 9.79 -11.29 15.08
C LEU A 139 10.51 -11.25 16.43
N ASN A 140 9.77 -11.41 17.54
CA ASN A 140 10.33 -11.51 18.89
C ASN A 140 11.27 -12.71 19.05
N SER A 141 10.90 -13.86 18.49
CA SER A 141 11.76 -15.06 18.50
C SER A 141 13.06 -14.82 17.74
N ARG A 142 12.97 -14.20 16.54
CA ARG A 142 14.15 -13.83 15.72
C ARG A 142 15.07 -12.85 16.44
N GLN A 143 14.49 -11.86 17.15
CA GLN A 143 15.24 -10.87 17.92
C GLN A 143 16.02 -11.51 19.07
N LYS A 144 15.42 -12.48 19.77
CA LYS A 144 16.08 -13.21 20.87
C LYS A 144 17.25 -14.08 20.37
N SER A 145 17.08 -14.75 19.24
CA SER A 145 18.13 -15.61 18.66
C SER A 145 19.32 -14.85 18.06
N SER A 146 19.19 -13.52 17.88
CA SER A 146 20.26 -12.66 17.34
C SER A 146 21.13 -12.02 18.44
N LYS A 147 20.88 -12.33 19.71
CA LYS A 147 21.65 -11.90 20.88
C LYS A 147 22.45 -13.07 21.44
#